data_AF-A0AAP2VIP7-F1
#
_entry.id   AF-A0AAP2VIP7-F1
#
_cell.length_a   1.000
_cell.length_b   1.000
_cell.length_c   1.000
_cell.angle_alpha   90.00
_cell.angle_beta   90.00
_cell.angle_gamma   90.00
#
_symmetry.space_group_name_H-M   'P 1'
#
loop_
_entity.id
_entity.type
_entity.pdbx_description
1 polymer ?
#
loop_
_entity_poly.entity_id
_entity_poly.type
_entity_poly.pdbx_seq_one_letter_code
_entity_poly.pdbx_strand_id
1 'polypeptide(L)' 'MFHACFRAACPGDLNVHPLSAASIFQILKEKNPAAMRGSTASNFGKVLTALHIERKHTRYGNLYQVVPLTLHTFHRI' A
#
# COMPACT_ATOMS: atom_id res chain seq x y z
N MET A 1 -7.11 -8.98 -0.60
CA MET A 1 -5.69 -9.06 -1.04
C MET A 1 -4.85 -7.95 -0.45
N PHE A 2 -5.27 -6.68 -0.51
CA PHE A 2 -4.60 -5.59 0.25
C PHE A 2 -4.40 -5.96 1.74
N HIS A 3 -5.48 -6.36 2.42
CA HIS A 3 -5.48 -6.80 3.83
C HIS A 3 -4.62 -8.05 4.15
N ALA A 4 -4.07 -8.73 3.14
CA ALA A 4 -3.17 -9.86 3.37
C ALA A 4 -1.70 -9.40 3.52
N CYS A 5 -1.35 -8.24 2.96
CA CYS A 5 0.01 -7.70 3.00
C CYS A 5 0.11 -6.42 3.83
N PHE A 6 -0.95 -5.63 3.85
CA PHE A 6 -0.98 -4.30 4.45
C PHE A 6 -2.26 -4.11 5.25
N ARG A 7 -2.18 -3.27 6.28
CA ARG A 7 -3.36 -2.64 6.87
C ARG A 7 -3.21 -1.12 6.83
N ALA A 8 -4.32 -0.42 6.98
CA ALA A 8 -4.30 1.02 7.21
C ALA A 8 -3.53 1.32 8.50
N ALA A 9 -2.76 2.40 8.49
CA ALA A 9 -2.13 2.91 9.70
C ALA A 9 -3.18 3.44 10.67
N CYS A 10 -2.97 3.17 11.95
CA CYS A 10 -3.76 3.71 13.05
C CYS A 10 -2.91 4.67 13.89
N PRO A 11 -3.52 5.65 14.57
CA PRO A 11 -2.81 6.49 15.52
C PRO A 11 -2.11 5.64 16.58
N GLY A 12 -0.79 5.85 16.76
CA GLY A 12 0.03 5.08 17.69
C GLY A 12 0.76 3.88 17.08
N ASP A 13 0.56 3.58 15.79
CA ASP A 13 1.37 2.58 15.11
C ASP A 13 2.83 3.03 14.99
N LEU A 14 3.76 2.18 15.43
CA LEU A 14 5.19 2.45 15.39
C LEU A 14 5.84 2.12 14.04
N ASN A 15 5.20 1.27 13.22
CA ASN A 15 5.75 0.74 11.96
C ASN A 15 4.98 1.23 10.72
N VAL A 16 4.62 2.51 10.72
CA VAL A 16 3.93 3.13 9.59
C VAL A 16 4.92 3.42 8.47
N HIS A 17 4.64 2.89 7.28
CA HIS A 17 5.46 3.08 6.09
C HIS A 17 4.68 3.94 5.08
N PRO A 18 5.16 5.16 4.77
CA PRO A 18 4.55 5.99 3.74
C PRO A 18 4.97 5.47 2.35
N LEU A 19 4.04 4.83 1.64
CA LEU A 19 4.32 4.27 0.32
C LEU A 19 3.48 4.91 -0.78
N SER A 20 4.03 5.00 -1.99
CA SER A 20 3.27 5.39 -3.17
C SER A 20 2.26 4.30 -3.55
N ALA A 21 1.17 4.68 -4.24
CA ALA A 21 0.23 3.69 -4.77
C ALA A 21 0.90 2.67 -5.70
N ALA A 22 1.93 3.10 -6.46
CA ALA A 22 2.68 2.23 -7.35
C ALA A 22 3.52 1.20 -6.59
N SER A 23 4.21 1.62 -5.52
CA SER A 23 4.99 0.73 -4.65
C SER A 23 4.10 -0.32 -3.99
N ILE A 24 2.97 0.09 -3.42
CA ILE A 24 2.01 -0.85 -2.82
C ILE A 24 1.47 -1.84 -3.88
N PHE A 25 1.13 -1.33 -5.06
CA PHE A 25 0.66 -2.16 -6.17
C PHE A 25 1.70 -3.21 -6.60
N GLN A 26 2.98 -2.82 -6.71
CA GLN A 26 4.07 -3.75 -7.04
C GLN A 26 4.21 -4.85 -5.99
N ILE A 27 4.25 -4.50 -4.71
CA ILE A 27 4.37 -5.49 -3.62
C ILE A 27 3.20 -6.48 -3.65
N LEU A 28 1.97 -6.00 -3.85
CA LEU A 28 0.81 -6.87 -3.98
C LEU A 28 0.87 -7.75 -5.22
N LYS A 29 1.35 -7.21 -6.34
CA LYS A 29 1.50 -7.95 -7.60
C LYS A 29 2.55 -9.04 -7.48
N GLU A 30 3.65 -8.80 -6.78
CA GLU A 30 4.67 -9.82 -6.51
C GLU A 30 4.15 -10.94 -5.60
N LYS A 31 3.38 -10.59 -4.56
CA LYS A 31 2.80 -11.59 -3.64
C LYS A 31 1.70 -12.42 -4.28
N ASN A 32 0.82 -11.79 -5.06
CA ASN A 32 -0.27 -12.48 -5.74
C ASN A 32 -0.63 -11.81 -7.07
N PRO A 33 0.06 -12.18 -8.17
CA PRO A 33 -0.21 -11.63 -9.49
C PRO A 33 -1.65 -11.87 -9.97
N ALA A 34 -2.24 -13.02 -9.62
CA ALA A 34 -3.58 -13.39 -10.05
C ALA A 34 -4.66 -12.48 -9.46
N ALA A 35 -4.52 -12.11 -8.19
CA ALA A 35 -5.42 -11.18 -7.49
C ALA A 35 -5.34 -9.73 -7.99
N MET A 36 -4.22 -9.35 -8.59
CA MET A 36 -4.01 -8.01 -9.14
C MET A 36 -4.37 -7.92 -10.62
N ARG A 37 -4.75 -9.04 -11.25
CA ARG A 37 -5.13 -9.13 -12.66
C ARG A 37 -6.40 -8.29 -12.89
N GLY A 38 -6.29 -7.23 -13.69
CA GLY A 38 -7.37 -6.27 -13.96
C GLY A 38 -7.29 -4.96 -13.17
N SER A 39 -6.37 -4.83 -12.22
CA SER A 39 -6.05 -3.56 -11.57
C SER A 39 -4.78 -2.94 -12.17
N THR A 40 -4.69 -1.61 -12.12
CA THR A 40 -3.50 -0.85 -12.52
C THR A 40 -3.05 0.06 -11.38
N ALA A 41 -1.77 0.38 -11.30
CA ALA A 41 -1.24 1.32 -10.31
C ALA A 41 -1.94 2.69 -10.35
N SER A 42 -2.33 3.15 -11.55
CA SER A 42 -3.06 4.42 -11.75
C SER A 42 -4.45 4.43 -11.10
N ASN A 43 -5.19 3.32 -11.17
CA ASN A 43 -6.49 3.19 -10.52
C ASN A 43 -6.38 2.77 -9.04
N PHE A 44 -5.23 2.23 -8.64
CA PHE A 44 -5.01 1.71 -7.30
C PHE A 44 -5.11 2.79 -6.21
N GLY A 45 -4.75 4.04 -6.51
CA GLY A 45 -4.95 5.15 -5.59
C GLY A 45 -6.41 5.33 -5.16
N LYS A 46 -7.37 5.14 -6.08
CA LYS A 46 -8.81 5.20 -5.75
C LYS A 46 -9.22 4.06 -4.83
N VAL A 47 -8.68 2.86 -5.06
CA VAL A 47 -8.91 1.70 -4.19
C VAL A 47 -8.40 1.99 -2.78
N LEU A 48 -7.19 2.54 -2.64
CA LEU A 48 -6.62 2.88 -1.33
C LEU A 48 -7.45 3.94 -0.59
N THR A 49 -7.94 4.96 -1.31
CA THR A 49 -8.86 5.95 -0.75
C THR A 49 -10.20 5.32 -0.32
N ALA A 50 -10.77 4.41 -1.11
CA ALA A 50 -11.99 3.69 -0.75
C ALA A 50 -11.81 2.76 0.46
N LEU A 51 -10.57 2.30 0.72
CA LEU A 51 -10.21 1.54 1.92
C LEU A 51 -9.91 2.43 3.14
N HIS A 52 -10.21 3.74 3.06
CA HIS A 52 -9.98 4.72 4.11
C HIS A 52 -8.52 4.81 4.56
N ILE A 53 -7.57 4.52 3.67
CA ILE A 53 -6.15 4.66 3.98
C ILE A 53 -5.79 6.14 3.89
N GLU A 54 -5.11 6.63 4.92
CA GLU A 54 -4.67 8.01 4.97
C GLU A 54 -3.76 8.34 3.78
N ARG A 55 -4.20 9.31 2.99
CA ARG A 55 -3.48 9.81 1.82
C ARG A 55 -2.80 11.14 2.17
N LYS A 56 -1.48 11.15 2.13
CA LYS A 56 -0.65 12.35 2.30
C LYS A 56 -0.14 12.84 0.95
N HIS A 57 -0.55 14.05 0.57
CA HIS A 57 -0.06 14.68 -0.65
C HIS A 57 1.33 15.27 -0.42
N THR A 58 2.25 15.04 -1.35
CA THR A 58 3.64 15.53 -1.31
C THR A 58 4.04 16.08 -2.67
N ARG A 59 5.17 16.80 -2.74
CA ARG A 59 5.75 17.27 -4.01
C ARG A 59 6.11 16.15 -4.99
N TYR A 60 6.26 14.92 -4.51
CA TYR A 60 6.59 13.73 -5.31
C TYR A 60 5.37 12.85 -5.64
N GLY A 61 4.16 13.30 -5.25
CA GLY A 61 2.91 12.57 -5.45
C GLY A 61 2.24 12.14 -4.14
N ASN A 62 1.26 11.26 -4.26
CA ASN A 62 0.45 10.78 -3.15
C ASN A 62 1.13 9.59 -2.45
N LEU A 63 1.37 9.74 -1.15
CA LEU A 63 1.81 8.65 -0.28
C LEU A 63 0.64 8.18 0.58
N TYR A 64 0.64 6.90 0.91
CA TYR A 64 -0.39 6.24 1.69
C TYR A 64 0.26 5.63 2.93
N GLN A 65 -0.30 5.95 4.09
CA GLN A 65 0.21 5.46 5.38
C GLN A 65 -0.27 4.03 5.60
N VAL A 66 0.62 3.06 5.44
CA VAL A 66 0.29 1.64 5.57
C VAL A 66 1.23 0.94 6.56
N VAL A 67 0.72 -0.09 7.21
CA VAL A 67 1.53 -0.95 8.08
C VAL A 67 1.64 -2.33 7.41
N PRO A 68 2.85 -2.85 7.15
CA PRO A 68 3.03 -4.21 6.69
C PRO A 68 2.56 -5.22 7.73
N LEU A 69 1.84 -6.23 7.27
CA LEU A 69 1.44 -7.37 8.10
C LEU A 69 2.48 -8.49 8.09
N THR A 70 3.44 -8.46 7.16
CA THR A 70 4.53 -9.45 7.09
C THR A 70 5.89 -8.74 7.13
N LEU A 71 6.65 -8.96 8.21
CA LEU A 71 7.98 -8.40 8.46
C LEU A 71 9.00 -8.66 7.34
N HIS A 72 8.88 -9.79 6.63
CA HIS A 72 9.87 -10.23 5.65
C HIS A 72 9.88 -9.44 4.33
N THR A 73 8.89 -8.58 4.07
CA THR A 73 8.72 -7.95 2.75
C THR A 73 9.39 -6.58 2.63
N PHE A 74 9.72 -5.93 3.75
CA PHE A 74 10.20 -4.54 3.73
C PHE A 74 11.71 -4.36 3.84
N HIS A 75 12.47 -5.40 4.19
CA HIS A 75 13.94 -5.34 4.27
C HIS A 75 14.65 -5.27 2.90
N ARG A 76 13.91 -5.16 1.79
CA ARG A 76 14.44 -5.26 0.42
C ARG A 76 14.09 -4.07 -0.50
N ILE A 77 13.58 -2.97 0.04
CA ILE A 77 13.27 -1.75 -0.72
C ILE A 77 14.28 -0.66 -0.35
#